data_AF-A0A452FVB8-F1
#
_entry.id   AF-A0A452FVB8-F1
#
_cell.length_a   1.000
_cell.length_b   1.000
_cell.length_c   1.000
_cell.angle_alpha   90.00
_cell.angle_beta   90.00
_cell.angle_gamma   90.00
#
_symmetry.space_group_name_H-M   'P 1'
#
loop_
_entity.id
_entity.type
_entity.pdbx_description
1 polymer ?
#
loop_
_entity_poly.entity_id
_entity_poly.type
_entity_poly.pdbx_seq_one_letter_code
_entity_poly.pdbx_strand_id
1 'polypeptide(L)'
;MAELGLNEHHQNEVINYMRFARSKRGLRLKTVDSCFQDLKESRLVEETFTVDEVSEVLNGLQAVVHSEVESELINTAYTNVLLLRQLFSQAEKWYLKLQTDISELENRELLEQVAEFEKAEFTSSSKKSIIDSMKPKLAPLHEGGAAELLNKEIIRLQEENEKLKSRLKTIESQATDALDEKSKLERALQDLQLEHGNQKDFIKAQDLSDLENTVAALKSEFQKTLNDQTENQKSLEENLATAKHDLLRVQEQLSMAEKELEKKFQQTAAFRNMKEILTKKNDQIKDLRKRLAKYEPED
;
A
#
# COMPACT_ATOMS: atom_id res chain seq x y z
N MET A 1 -36.40 -49.25 -25.44
CA MET A 1 -35.12 -49.98 -25.66
C MET A 1 -34.72 -50.58 -24.32
N ALA A 2 -34.05 -51.73 -24.28
CA ALA A 2 -33.51 -52.24 -23.03
C ALA A 2 -32.33 -51.34 -22.59
N GLU A 3 -32.45 -50.69 -21.44
CA GLU A 3 -31.42 -49.78 -20.92
C GLU A 3 -30.50 -50.53 -19.95
N LEU A 4 -29.19 -50.31 -20.06
CA LEU A 4 -28.17 -50.95 -19.23
C LEU A 4 -28.07 -50.36 -17.82
N GLY A 5 -28.82 -49.29 -17.53
CA GLY A 5 -28.76 -48.54 -16.27
C GLY A 5 -27.45 -47.76 -16.10
N LEU A 6 -26.89 -47.27 -17.21
CA LEU A 6 -25.71 -46.42 -17.27
C LEU A 6 -26.10 -45.03 -17.76
N ASN A 7 -25.24 -44.04 -17.54
CA ASN A 7 -25.39 -42.73 -18.14
C ASN A 7 -25.25 -42.79 -19.69
N GLU A 8 -25.74 -41.75 -20.37
CA GLU A 8 -25.76 -41.70 -21.84
C GLU A 8 -24.35 -41.82 -22.45
N HIS A 9 -23.34 -41.24 -21.81
CA HIS A 9 -21.95 -41.30 -22.27
C HIS A 9 -21.41 -42.74 -22.28
N HIS A 10 -21.49 -43.44 -21.15
CA HIS A 10 -21.03 -44.82 -21.04
C HIS A 10 -21.90 -45.78 -21.85
N GLN A 11 -23.19 -45.49 -22.01
CA GLN A 11 -24.04 -46.26 -22.91
C GLN A 11 -23.56 -46.17 -24.36
N ASN A 12 -23.12 -44.98 -24.80
CA ASN A 12 -22.52 -44.80 -26.12
C ASN A 12 -21.19 -45.57 -26.27
N GLU A 13 -20.33 -45.56 -25.24
CA GLU A 13 -19.09 -46.36 -25.23
C GLU A 13 -19.36 -47.86 -25.36
N VAL A 14 -20.36 -48.40 -24.63
CA VAL A 14 -20.76 -49.80 -24.76
C VAL A 14 -21.29 -50.11 -26.16
N ILE A 15 -22.08 -49.20 -26.76
CA ILE A 15 -22.57 -49.36 -28.14
C ILE A 15 -21.42 -49.40 -29.14
N ASN A 16 -20.42 -48.55 -28.97
CA ASN A 16 -19.23 -48.51 -29.80
C ASN A 16 -18.48 -49.85 -29.75
N TYR A 17 -18.24 -50.39 -28.56
CA TYR A 17 -17.66 -51.73 -28.40
C TYR A 17 -18.51 -52.83 -29.04
N MET A 18 -19.84 -52.81 -28.85
CA MET A 18 -20.74 -53.81 -29.45
C MET A 18 -20.69 -53.79 -30.99
N ARG A 19 -20.58 -52.61 -31.61
CA ARG A 19 -20.40 -52.48 -33.06
C ARG A 19 -19.09 -53.11 -33.52
N PHE A 20 -18.00 -52.83 -32.80
CA PHE A 20 -16.70 -53.44 -33.05
C PHE A 20 -16.75 -54.97 -32.95
N ALA A 21 -17.27 -55.50 -31.85
CA ALA A 21 -17.37 -56.95 -31.62
C ALA A 21 -18.24 -57.64 -32.68
N ARG A 22 -19.34 -57.01 -33.10
CA ARG A 22 -20.20 -57.52 -34.19
C ARG A 22 -19.47 -57.57 -35.53
N SER A 23 -18.70 -56.53 -35.87
CA SER A 23 -17.88 -56.49 -37.08
C SER A 23 -16.83 -57.60 -37.09
N LYS A 24 -16.12 -57.76 -35.96
CA LYS A 24 -15.13 -58.82 -35.76
C LYS A 24 -15.71 -60.22 -35.88
N ARG A 25 -16.88 -60.47 -35.29
CA ARG A 25 -17.58 -61.74 -35.43
C ARG A 25 -17.85 -62.07 -36.89
N GLY A 26 -18.41 -61.14 -37.65
CA GLY A 26 -18.69 -61.34 -39.07
C GLY A 26 -17.43 -61.65 -39.90
N LEU A 27 -16.30 -61.00 -39.60
CA LEU A 27 -15.03 -61.29 -40.27
C LEU A 27 -14.53 -62.70 -39.94
N ARG A 28 -14.60 -63.13 -38.67
CA ARG A 28 -14.13 -64.45 -38.24
C ARG A 28 -14.97 -65.58 -38.83
N LEU A 29 -16.28 -65.42 -38.88
CA LEU A 29 -17.18 -66.42 -39.50
C LEU A 29 -16.89 -66.58 -41.00
N LYS A 30 -16.69 -65.48 -41.73
CA LYS A 30 -16.28 -65.55 -43.14
C LYS A 30 -14.94 -66.27 -43.35
N THR A 31 -13.97 -66.08 -42.44
CA THR A 31 -12.71 -66.82 -42.49
C THR A 31 -12.93 -68.31 -42.31
N VAL A 32 -13.77 -68.71 -41.35
CA VAL A 32 -14.13 -70.12 -41.14
C VAL A 32 -14.76 -70.71 -42.41
N ASP A 33 -15.78 -70.04 -42.98
CA ASP A 33 -16.44 -70.50 -44.20
C ASP A 33 -15.47 -70.66 -45.37
N SER A 34 -14.55 -69.72 -45.53
CA SER A 34 -13.53 -69.75 -46.58
C SER A 34 -12.60 -70.96 -46.43
N CYS A 35 -12.18 -71.29 -45.20
CA CYS A 35 -11.34 -72.47 -44.95
C CYS A 35 -12.02 -73.79 -45.33
N PHE A 36 -13.34 -73.92 -45.08
CA PHE A 36 -14.10 -75.09 -45.52
C PHE A 36 -14.24 -75.15 -47.03
N GLN A 37 -14.44 -73.99 -47.68
CA GLN A 37 -14.52 -73.91 -49.13
C GLN A 37 -13.19 -74.27 -49.81
N ASP A 38 -12.08 -73.72 -49.33
CA ASP A 38 -10.73 -74.01 -49.85
C ASP A 38 -10.39 -75.52 -49.73
N LEU A 39 -10.82 -76.17 -48.66
CA LEU A 39 -10.62 -77.62 -48.48
C LEU A 39 -11.44 -78.44 -49.48
N LYS A 40 -12.71 -78.08 -49.71
CA LYS A 40 -13.55 -78.71 -50.73
C LYS A 40 -12.93 -78.56 -52.11
N GLU A 41 -12.50 -77.36 -52.47
CA GLU A 41 -11.94 -77.11 -53.80
C GLU A 41 -10.58 -77.81 -54.03
N SER A 42 -9.78 -77.99 -52.98
CA SER A 42 -8.40 -78.49 -53.11
C SER A 42 -8.21 -80.00 -52.90
N ARG A 43 -9.16 -80.69 -52.26
CA ARG A 43 -9.01 -82.11 -51.89
C ARG A 43 -10.11 -83.01 -52.45
N LEU A 44 -11.23 -82.44 -52.88
CA LEU A 44 -12.43 -83.17 -53.24
C LEU A 44 -12.45 -83.46 -54.75
N VAL A 45 -11.35 -84.06 -55.24
CA VAL A 45 -11.07 -84.37 -56.66
C VAL A 45 -10.81 -85.88 -56.87
N GLU A 46 -10.80 -86.68 -55.82
CA GLU A 46 -10.43 -88.11 -55.86
C GLU A 46 -11.64 -89.05 -55.97
N GLU A 47 -11.46 -90.17 -56.70
CA GLU A 47 -12.54 -91.08 -57.14
C GLU A 47 -13.12 -92.03 -56.08
N THR A 48 -12.58 -92.06 -54.85
CA THR A 48 -12.93 -93.10 -53.86
C THR A 48 -14.29 -92.89 -53.18
N PHE A 49 -14.74 -91.63 -53.11
CA PHE A 49 -16.08 -91.23 -52.68
C PHE A 49 -16.66 -90.33 -53.77
N THR A 50 -17.99 -90.25 -53.89
CA THR A 50 -18.54 -89.24 -54.78
C THR A 50 -18.26 -87.84 -54.23
N VAL A 51 -17.94 -86.92 -55.13
CA VAL A 51 -17.65 -85.52 -54.76
C VAL A 51 -18.85 -84.91 -54.00
N ASP A 52 -20.06 -85.33 -54.34
CA ASP A 52 -21.29 -84.85 -53.71
C ASP A 52 -21.43 -85.34 -52.26
N GLU A 53 -21.14 -86.61 -51.96
CA GLU A 53 -21.22 -87.17 -50.60
C GLU A 53 -20.25 -86.48 -49.64
N VAL A 54 -18.99 -86.30 -50.04
CA VAL A 54 -17.99 -85.65 -49.19
C VAL A 54 -18.29 -84.15 -49.07
N SER A 55 -18.81 -83.51 -50.13
CA SER A 55 -19.23 -82.11 -50.07
C SER A 55 -20.40 -81.90 -49.10
N GLU A 56 -21.38 -82.80 -49.08
CA GLU A 56 -22.50 -82.76 -48.15
C GLU A 56 -22.04 -82.90 -46.70
N VAL A 57 -21.15 -83.86 -46.40
CA VAL A 57 -20.57 -84.04 -45.06
C VAL A 57 -19.80 -82.79 -44.62
N LEU A 58 -19.00 -82.20 -45.51
CA LEU A 58 -18.24 -80.98 -45.20
C LEU A 58 -19.16 -79.75 -45.06
N ASN A 59 -20.25 -79.66 -45.81
CA ASN A 59 -21.28 -78.62 -45.62
C ASN A 59 -21.95 -78.77 -44.25
N GLY A 60 -22.30 -79.99 -43.85
CA GLY A 60 -22.86 -80.27 -42.53
C GLY A 60 -21.91 -79.88 -41.41
N LEU A 61 -20.63 -80.26 -41.51
CA LEU A 61 -19.62 -79.89 -40.52
C LEU A 61 -19.38 -78.37 -40.48
N GLN A 62 -19.32 -77.71 -41.64
CA GLN A 62 -19.18 -76.25 -41.72
C GLN A 62 -20.32 -75.55 -40.98
N ALA A 63 -21.57 -75.98 -41.17
CA ALA A 63 -22.72 -75.36 -40.51
C ALA A 63 -22.64 -75.52 -38.97
N VAL A 64 -22.24 -76.70 -38.48
CA VAL A 64 -22.05 -76.96 -37.05
C VAL A 64 -20.94 -76.09 -36.47
N VAL A 65 -19.76 -76.04 -37.13
CA VAL A 65 -18.63 -75.23 -36.66
C VAL A 65 -18.95 -73.74 -36.72
N HIS A 66 -19.56 -73.26 -37.80
CA HIS A 66 -19.99 -71.87 -37.92
C HIS A 66 -20.93 -71.49 -36.77
N SER A 67 -21.95 -72.31 -36.50
CA SER A 67 -22.91 -72.05 -35.42
C SER A 67 -22.26 -72.04 -34.05
N GLU A 68 -21.34 -72.98 -33.77
CA GLU A 68 -20.66 -73.04 -32.47
C GLU A 68 -19.74 -71.84 -32.26
N VAL A 69 -18.93 -71.49 -33.27
CA VAL A 69 -18.05 -70.32 -33.23
C VAL A 69 -18.85 -69.03 -33.12
N GLU A 70 -19.98 -68.91 -33.84
CA GLU A 70 -20.85 -67.74 -33.74
C GLU A 70 -21.42 -67.58 -32.32
N SER A 71 -21.92 -68.68 -31.74
CA SER A 71 -22.45 -68.71 -30.38
C SER A 71 -21.40 -68.27 -29.35
N GLU A 72 -20.19 -68.82 -29.43
CA GLU A 72 -19.12 -68.49 -28.50
C GLU A 72 -18.64 -67.04 -28.64
N LEU A 73 -18.53 -66.52 -29.87
CA LEU A 73 -18.18 -65.12 -30.12
C LEU A 73 -19.26 -64.15 -29.63
N ILE A 74 -20.55 -64.53 -29.72
CA ILE A 74 -21.66 -63.78 -29.13
C ILE A 74 -21.53 -63.77 -27.60
N ASN A 75 -21.33 -64.95 -27.01
CA ASN A 75 -21.22 -65.11 -25.56
C ASN A 75 -20.05 -64.30 -24.98
N THR A 76 -18.88 -64.36 -25.64
CA THR A 76 -17.71 -63.55 -25.30
C THR A 76 -18.03 -62.06 -25.35
N ALA A 77 -18.68 -61.58 -26.41
CA ALA A 77 -19.07 -60.17 -26.52
C ALA A 77 -20.03 -59.74 -25.41
N TYR A 78 -21.03 -60.56 -25.08
CA TYR A 78 -21.98 -60.27 -24.00
C TYR A 78 -21.31 -60.27 -22.63
N THR A 79 -20.42 -61.22 -22.36
CA THR A 79 -19.64 -61.28 -21.11
C THR A 79 -18.77 -60.05 -20.94
N ASN A 80 -18.10 -59.60 -22.02
CA ASN A 80 -17.31 -58.37 -22.01
C ASN A 80 -18.18 -57.11 -21.80
N VAL A 81 -19.37 -57.05 -22.40
CA VAL A 81 -20.33 -55.95 -22.17
C VAL A 81 -20.80 -55.91 -20.72
N LEU A 82 -21.03 -57.07 -20.09
CA LEU A 82 -21.37 -57.14 -18.66
C LEU A 82 -20.23 -56.62 -17.78
N LEU A 83 -18.97 -56.97 -18.10
CA LEU A 83 -17.80 -56.45 -17.41
C LEU A 83 -17.69 -54.92 -17.58
N LEU A 84 -17.83 -54.41 -18.82
CA LEU A 84 -17.83 -52.97 -19.08
C LEU A 84 -18.94 -52.23 -18.32
N ARG A 85 -20.15 -52.81 -18.29
CA ARG A 85 -21.26 -52.26 -17.49
C ARG A 85 -20.89 -52.17 -16.01
N GLN A 86 -20.25 -53.20 -15.46
CA GLN A 86 -19.82 -53.19 -14.07
C GLN A 86 -18.74 -52.13 -13.79
N LEU A 87 -17.77 -51.96 -14.71
CA LEU A 87 -16.73 -50.94 -14.60
C LEU A 87 -17.30 -49.52 -14.69
N PHE A 88 -18.17 -49.27 -15.68
CA PHE A 88 -18.81 -47.96 -15.85
C PHE A 88 -19.76 -47.61 -14.71
N SER A 89 -20.54 -48.58 -14.20
CA SER A 89 -21.41 -48.36 -13.04
C SER A 89 -20.59 -48.00 -11.79
N GLN A 90 -19.40 -48.59 -11.61
CA GLN A 90 -18.49 -48.18 -10.54
C GLN A 90 -17.96 -46.78 -10.78
N ALA A 91 -17.49 -46.46 -11.99
CA ALA A 91 -16.97 -45.13 -12.33
C ALA A 91 -18.02 -44.02 -12.12
N GLU A 92 -19.28 -44.28 -12.46
CA GLU A 92 -20.39 -43.35 -12.28
C GLU A 92 -20.67 -43.00 -10.83
N LYS A 93 -20.52 -43.95 -9.90
CA LYS A 93 -20.63 -43.68 -8.46
C LYS A 93 -19.60 -42.65 -7.98
N TRP A 94 -18.47 -42.56 -8.67
CA TRP A 94 -17.41 -41.60 -8.43
C TRP A 94 -17.45 -40.39 -9.38
N TYR A 95 -18.54 -40.23 -10.15
CA TYR A 95 -18.71 -39.18 -11.14
C TYR A 95 -17.60 -39.14 -12.22
N LEU A 96 -16.94 -40.26 -12.45
CA LEU A 96 -15.90 -40.41 -13.47
C LEU A 96 -16.55 -40.73 -14.83
N LYS A 97 -15.99 -40.15 -15.89
CA LYS A 97 -16.34 -40.46 -17.28
C LYS A 97 -15.17 -41.22 -17.91
N LEU A 98 -15.34 -42.52 -18.07
CA LEU A 98 -14.35 -43.37 -18.71
C LEU A 98 -14.62 -43.43 -20.22
N GLN A 99 -13.57 -43.38 -21.01
CA GLN A 99 -13.61 -43.50 -22.47
C GLN A 99 -12.83 -44.73 -22.89
N THR A 100 -13.28 -45.37 -23.96
CA THR A 100 -12.62 -46.54 -24.53
C THR A 100 -12.19 -46.25 -25.96
N ASP A 101 -10.90 -46.44 -26.26
CA ASP A 101 -10.41 -46.36 -27.63
C ASP A 101 -10.50 -47.73 -28.30
N ILE A 102 -11.41 -47.87 -29.26
CA ILE A 102 -11.58 -49.10 -30.04
C ILE A 102 -10.33 -49.39 -30.88
N SER A 103 -9.60 -48.36 -31.31
CA SER A 103 -8.43 -48.48 -32.18
C SER A 103 -7.31 -49.26 -31.49
N GLU A 104 -7.17 -49.08 -30.17
CA GLU A 104 -6.17 -49.79 -29.38
C GLU A 104 -6.47 -51.29 -29.25
N LEU A 105 -7.74 -51.71 -29.38
CA LEU A 105 -8.13 -53.13 -29.29
C LEU A 105 -7.60 -53.97 -30.46
N GLU A 106 -7.18 -53.33 -31.55
CA GLU A 106 -6.56 -53.98 -32.71
C GLU A 106 -5.03 -53.83 -32.73
N ASN A 107 -4.45 -53.12 -31.76
CA ASN A 107 -3.03 -52.90 -31.70
C ASN A 107 -2.31 -54.22 -31.39
N ARG A 108 -1.56 -54.72 -32.37
CA ARG A 108 -0.84 -56.00 -32.28
C ARG A 108 0.18 -56.01 -31.14
N GLU A 109 0.83 -54.89 -30.87
CA GLU A 109 1.82 -54.77 -29.78
C GLU A 109 1.13 -54.90 -28.42
N LEU A 110 0.01 -54.21 -28.21
CA LEU A 110 -0.77 -54.33 -26.97
C LEU A 110 -1.31 -55.74 -26.77
N LEU A 111 -1.80 -56.38 -27.84
CA LEU A 111 -2.26 -57.77 -27.80
C LEU A 111 -1.12 -58.75 -27.47
N GLU A 112 0.08 -58.51 -27.99
CA GLU A 112 1.27 -59.32 -27.67
C GLU A 112 1.69 -59.15 -26.21
N GLN A 113 1.70 -57.92 -25.69
CA GLN A 113 1.95 -57.65 -24.27
C GLN A 113 0.92 -58.34 -23.37
N VAL A 114 -0.36 -58.33 -23.72
CA VAL A 114 -1.41 -59.05 -22.98
C VAL A 114 -1.17 -60.56 -23.02
N ALA A 115 -0.76 -61.11 -24.17
CA ALA A 115 -0.45 -62.54 -24.30
C ALA A 115 0.80 -62.94 -23.50
N GLU A 116 1.82 -62.08 -23.45
CA GLU A 116 3.00 -62.28 -22.59
C GLU A 116 2.64 -62.21 -21.10
N PHE A 117 1.78 -61.26 -20.72
CA PHE A 117 1.27 -61.13 -19.35
C PHE A 117 0.49 -62.38 -18.94
N GLU A 118 -0.43 -62.87 -19.77
CA GLU A 118 -1.16 -64.11 -19.53
C GLU A 118 -0.19 -65.28 -19.30
N LYS A 119 0.78 -65.46 -20.20
CA LYS A 119 1.80 -66.51 -20.05
C LYS A 119 2.58 -66.35 -18.74
N ALA A 120 2.99 -65.14 -18.38
CA ALA A 120 3.76 -64.90 -17.16
C ALA A 120 2.96 -65.24 -15.89
N GLU A 121 1.70 -64.83 -15.80
CA GLU A 121 0.85 -65.07 -14.63
C GLU A 121 0.52 -66.57 -14.45
N PHE A 122 0.26 -67.29 -15.53
CA PHE A 122 -0.11 -68.72 -15.48
C PHE A 122 1.08 -69.69 -15.50
N THR A 123 2.29 -69.25 -15.90
CA THR A 123 3.52 -70.07 -15.81
C THR A 123 4.30 -69.85 -14.50
N SER A 124 4.28 -68.62 -13.96
CA SER A 124 5.01 -68.27 -12.73
C SER A 124 4.38 -68.85 -11.46
N SER A 125 3.15 -69.36 -11.55
CA SER A 125 2.44 -70.04 -10.45
C SER A 125 3.11 -71.35 -10.03
N SER A 126 4.04 -71.88 -10.83
CA SER A 126 4.83 -73.08 -10.49
C SER A 126 6.16 -72.79 -9.75
N LYS A 127 6.59 -71.51 -9.62
CA LYS A 127 7.89 -71.15 -9.03
C LYS A 127 7.89 -69.98 -8.05
N LYS A 128 6.75 -69.40 -7.68
CA LYS A 128 6.66 -68.41 -6.60
C LYS A 128 5.97 -68.98 -5.36
N SER A 129 6.58 -70.01 -4.77
CA SER A 129 6.43 -70.24 -3.35
C SER A 129 7.57 -69.52 -2.62
N ILE A 130 7.20 -68.68 -1.63
CA ILE A 130 7.96 -68.36 -0.39
C ILE A 130 8.40 -66.91 -0.12
N ILE A 131 8.53 -65.95 -1.05
CA ILE A 131 9.20 -64.66 -0.69
C ILE A 131 8.39 -63.36 -0.87
N ASP A 132 7.06 -63.36 -1.01
CA ASP A 132 6.35 -62.06 -0.97
C ASP A 132 4.93 -62.08 -0.40
N SER A 133 4.78 -62.75 0.73
CA SER A 133 3.55 -62.71 1.54
C SER A 133 3.45 -61.45 2.42
N MET A 134 3.93 -60.30 1.94
CA MET A 134 3.44 -58.99 2.37
C MET A 134 2.40 -58.48 1.37
N LYS A 135 1.40 -59.32 1.07
CA LYS A 135 0.16 -58.82 0.47
C LYS A 135 -0.60 -58.07 1.58
N PRO A 136 -0.83 -56.76 1.47
CA PRO A 136 -1.83 -56.11 2.32
C PRO A 136 -3.13 -56.87 2.10
N LYS A 137 -3.79 -57.26 3.19
CA LYS A 137 -5.12 -57.90 3.15
C LYS A 137 -5.99 -57.10 2.19
N LEU A 138 -6.52 -57.77 1.17
CA LEU A 138 -7.51 -57.20 0.26
C LEU A 138 -8.69 -56.74 1.12
N ALA A 139 -8.77 -55.44 1.36
CA ALA A 139 -9.95 -54.80 1.90
C ALA A 139 -11.02 -54.79 0.80
N PRO A 140 -12.30 -54.94 1.15
CA PRO A 140 -13.38 -54.89 0.16
C PRO A 140 -13.28 -53.62 -0.68
N LEU A 141 -13.27 -53.76 -2.01
CA LEU A 141 -13.23 -52.64 -2.97
C LEU A 141 -14.42 -51.67 -2.83
N HIS A 142 -15.40 -51.98 -1.98
CA HIS A 142 -16.63 -51.23 -1.93
C HIS A 142 -16.55 -49.92 -1.15
N GLU A 143 -15.59 -49.72 -0.23
CA GLU A 143 -15.62 -48.54 0.67
C GLU A 143 -14.24 -47.95 1.08
N GLY A 144 -13.10 -48.55 0.71
CA GLY A 144 -11.82 -48.19 1.34
C GLY A 144 -10.94 -47.16 0.62
N GLY A 145 -10.64 -47.33 -0.67
CA GLY A 145 -9.50 -46.65 -1.29
C GLY A 145 -9.66 -45.14 -1.46
N ALA A 146 -10.71 -44.71 -2.15
CA ALA A 146 -10.95 -43.29 -2.39
C ALA A 146 -11.54 -42.56 -1.17
N ALA A 147 -12.27 -43.27 -0.28
CA ALA A 147 -12.70 -42.70 0.98
C ALA A 147 -11.54 -42.49 1.96
N GLU A 148 -10.53 -43.38 1.97
CA GLU A 148 -9.32 -43.18 2.78
C GLU A 148 -8.45 -42.04 2.24
N LEU A 149 -8.30 -41.92 0.91
CA LEU A 149 -7.63 -40.76 0.30
C LEU A 149 -8.39 -39.45 0.56
N LEU A 150 -9.73 -39.47 0.44
CA LEU A 150 -10.57 -38.33 0.78
C LEU A 150 -10.46 -37.99 2.26
N ASN A 151 -10.44 -38.98 3.16
CA ASN A 151 -10.25 -38.75 4.60
C ASN A 151 -8.87 -38.18 4.90
N LYS A 152 -7.81 -38.62 4.22
CA LYS A 152 -6.48 -38.03 4.34
C LYS A 152 -6.47 -36.57 3.88
N GLU A 153 -7.14 -36.26 2.78
CA GLU A 153 -7.26 -34.88 2.30
C GLU A 153 -8.14 -34.02 3.21
N ILE A 154 -9.22 -34.58 3.77
CA ILE A 154 -10.07 -33.90 4.77
C ILE A 154 -9.25 -33.57 6.02
N ILE A 155 -8.47 -34.53 6.54
CA ILE A 155 -7.61 -34.31 7.71
C ILE A 155 -6.59 -33.21 7.40
N ARG A 156 -5.93 -33.28 6.24
CA ARG A 156 -4.97 -32.24 5.81
C ARG A 156 -5.63 -30.86 5.73
N LEU A 157 -6.81 -30.75 5.10
CA LEU A 157 -7.56 -29.49 4.99
C LEU A 157 -8.06 -28.99 6.36
N GLN A 158 -8.36 -29.89 7.29
CA GLN A 158 -8.71 -29.54 8.67
C GLN A 158 -7.49 -28.97 9.42
N GLU A 159 -6.32 -29.61 9.30
CA GLU A 159 -5.07 -29.11 9.87
C GLU A 159 -4.69 -27.75 9.30
N GLU A 160 -4.83 -27.55 7.98
CA GLU A 160 -4.58 -26.27 7.35
C GLU A 160 -5.56 -25.19 7.84
N ASN A 161 -6.84 -25.53 7.97
CA ASN A 161 -7.84 -24.62 8.54
C ASN A 161 -7.53 -24.22 9.99
N GLU A 162 -7.13 -25.17 10.84
CA GLU A 162 -6.76 -24.86 12.23
C GLU A 162 -5.49 -24.01 12.30
N LYS A 163 -4.53 -24.23 11.39
CA LYS A 163 -3.34 -23.37 11.26
C LYS A 163 -3.70 -21.95 10.78
N LEU A 164 -4.65 -21.83 9.86
CA LEU A 164 -5.15 -20.54 9.39
C LEU A 164 -5.93 -19.82 10.49
N LYS A 165 -6.84 -20.49 11.20
CA LYS A 165 -7.57 -19.92 12.34
C LYS A 165 -6.65 -19.44 13.44
N SER A 166 -5.63 -20.22 13.81
CA SER A 166 -4.65 -19.81 14.83
C SER A 166 -3.85 -18.57 14.39
N ARG A 167 -3.42 -18.51 13.12
CA ARG A 167 -2.80 -17.30 12.56
C ARG A 167 -3.73 -16.09 12.59
N LEU A 168 -4.99 -16.29 12.22
CA LEU A 168 -6.01 -15.23 12.19
C LEU A 168 -6.21 -14.68 13.61
N LYS A 169 -6.35 -15.55 14.61
CA LYS A 169 -6.46 -15.16 16.03
C LYS A 169 -5.23 -14.37 16.52
N THR A 170 -4.03 -14.77 16.13
CA THR A 170 -2.80 -14.03 16.48
C THR A 170 -2.78 -12.64 15.85
N ILE A 171 -3.15 -12.53 14.57
CA ILE A 171 -3.21 -11.24 13.86
C ILE A 171 -4.30 -10.35 14.48
N GLU A 172 -5.46 -10.90 14.81
CA GLU A 172 -6.54 -10.18 15.50
C GLU A 172 -6.06 -9.63 16.84
N SER A 173 -5.39 -10.45 17.67
CA SER A 173 -4.80 -9.99 18.94
C SER A 173 -3.78 -8.87 18.74
N GLN A 174 -2.90 -9.00 17.75
CA GLN A 174 -1.92 -7.96 17.43
C GLN A 174 -2.59 -6.67 16.96
N ALA A 175 -3.67 -6.77 16.18
CA ALA A 175 -4.44 -5.61 15.73
C ALA A 175 -5.16 -4.92 16.88
N THR A 176 -5.74 -5.67 17.83
CA THR A 176 -6.36 -5.09 19.03
C THR A 176 -5.32 -4.42 19.93
N ASP A 177 -4.17 -5.06 20.14
CA ASP A 177 -3.09 -4.50 20.95
C ASP A 177 -2.54 -3.20 20.32
N ALA A 178 -2.36 -3.19 18.99
CA ALA A 178 -1.94 -1.99 18.27
C ALA A 178 -2.98 -0.87 18.31
N LEU A 179 -4.27 -1.20 18.29
CA LEU A 179 -5.36 -0.23 18.43
C LEU A 179 -5.37 0.38 19.85
N ASP A 180 -5.18 -0.45 20.87
CA ASP A 180 -5.12 -0.01 22.26
C ASP A 180 -3.91 0.91 22.48
N GLU A 181 -2.72 0.54 21.99
CA GLU A 181 -1.53 1.39 22.04
C GLU A 181 -1.73 2.70 21.29
N LYS A 182 -2.33 2.66 20.08
CA LYS A 182 -2.70 3.87 19.34
C LYS A 182 -3.61 4.77 20.17
N SER A 183 -4.63 4.21 20.83
CA SER A 183 -5.57 4.99 21.65
C SER A 183 -4.90 5.62 22.88
N LYS A 184 -3.94 4.93 23.51
CA LYS A 184 -3.15 5.47 24.62
C LYS A 184 -2.25 6.60 24.15
N LEU A 185 -1.57 6.42 23.01
CA LEU A 185 -0.72 7.44 22.41
C LEU A 185 -1.53 8.66 21.99
N GLU A 186 -2.71 8.49 21.38
CA GLU A 186 -3.60 9.60 21.03
C GLU A 186 -4.02 10.40 22.27
N ARG A 187 -4.39 9.74 23.38
CA ARG A 187 -4.69 10.43 24.65
C ARG A 187 -3.48 11.19 25.19
N ALA A 188 -2.32 10.55 25.26
CA ALA A 188 -1.09 11.19 25.74
C ALA A 188 -0.70 12.41 24.89
N LEU A 189 -0.92 12.34 23.57
CA LEU A 189 -0.66 13.45 22.65
C LEU A 189 -1.67 14.58 22.87
N GLN A 190 -2.93 14.26 23.11
CA GLN A 190 -3.97 15.25 23.45
C GLN A 190 -3.69 15.92 24.80
N ASP A 191 -3.26 15.17 25.82
CA ASP A 191 -2.88 15.69 27.13
C ASP A 191 -1.66 16.63 27.01
N LEU A 192 -0.63 16.22 26.28
CA LEU A 192 0.54 17.08 26.00
C LEU A 192 0.17 18.34 25.21
N GLN A 193 -0.78 18.25 24.27
CA GLN A 193 -1.28 19.43 23.55
C GLN A 193 -2.04 20.39 24.48
N LEU A 194 -2.84 19.88 25.41
CA LEU A 194 -3.54 20.67 26.41
C LEU A 194 -2.55 21.33 27.39
N GLU A 195 -1.57 20.57 27.89
CA GLU A 195 -0.51 21.11 28.74
C GLU A 195 0.29 22.19 28.02
N HIS A 196 0.74 21.94 26.79
CA HIS A 196 1.47 22.93 25.99
C HIS A 196 0.59 24.15 25.65
N GLY A 197 -0.69 23.96 25.36
CA GLY A 197 -1.64 25.06 25.15
C GLY A 197 -1.75 25.95 26.38
N ASN A 198 -2.03 25.34 27.53
CA ASN A 198 -2.13 26.03 28.81
C ASN A 198 -0.82 26.72 29.22
N GLN A 199 0.34 26.08 29.01
CA GLN A 199 1.64 26.68 29.32
C GLN A 199 1.94 27.86 28.41
N LYS A 200 1.62 27.76 27.12
CA LYS A 200 1.82 28.84 26.15
C LYS A 200 0.88 30.01 26.42
N ASP A 201 -0.36 29.75 26.82
CA ASP A 201 -1.32 30.79 27.17
C ASP A 201 -0.97 31.44 28.52
N PHE A 202 -0.45 30.68 29.48
CA PHE A 202 0.06 31.22 30.75
C PHE A 202 1.30 32.10 30.53
N ILE A 203 2.29 31.63 29.76
CA ILE A 203 3.50 32.41 29.46
C ILE A 203 3.14 33.67 28.68
N LYS A 204 2.27 33.59 27.67
CA LYS A 204 1.82 34.78 26.92
C LYS A 204 1.06 35.76 27.79
N ALA A 205 0.18 35.30 28.67
CA ALA A 205 -0.58 36.17 29.57
C ALA A 205 0.33 36.86 30.59
N GLN A 206 1.31 36.12 31.14
CA GLN A 206 2.30 36.64 32.06
C GLN A 206 3.22 37.67 31.37
N ASP A 207 3.79 37.33 30.21
CA ASP A 207 4.65 38.23 29.43
C ASP A 207 3.90 39.48 28.99
N LEU A 208 2.62 39.35 28.60
CA LEU A 208 1.78 40.48 28.22
C LEU A 208 1.48 41.39 29.42
N SER A 209 1.15 40.82 30.59
CA SER A 209 0.96 41.56 31.84
C SER A 209 2.24 42.29 32.27
N ASP A 210 3.39 41.62 32.20
CA ASP A 210 4.68 42.22 32.55
C ASP A 210 5.07 43.33 31.56
N LEU A 211 4.76 43.15 30.27
CA LEU A 211 4.94 44.20 29.26
C LEU A 211 3.98 45.38 29.48
N GLU A 212 2.71 45.13 29.81
CA GLU A 212 1.74 46.19 30.16
C GLU A 212 2.21 46.98 31.38
N ASN A 213 2.72 46.30 32.42
CA ASN A 213 3.26 46.94 33.61
C ASN A 213 4.50 47.79 33.30
N THR A 214 5.44 47.29 32.49
CA THR A 214 6.63 48.07 32.10
C THR A 214 6.26 49.27 31.24
N VAL A 215 5.32 49.12 30.30
CA VAL A 215 4.81 50.24 29.48
C VAL A 215 4.10 51.28 30.36
N ALA A 216 3.30 50.85 31.34
CA ALA A 216 2.64 51.75 32.28
C ALA A 216 3.66 52.52 33.14
N ALA A 217 4.69 51.83 33.65
CA ALA A 217 5.78 52.46 34.40
C ALA A 217 6.54 53.49 33.55
N LEU A 218 6.91 53.12 32.33
CA LEU A 218 7.65 53.98 31.40
C LEU A 218 6.82 55.23 31.02
N LYS A 219 5.50 55.05 30.83
CA LYS A 219 4.57 56.15 30.57
C LYS A 219 4.46 57.10 31.76
N SER A 220 4.42 56.56 32.98
CA SER A 220 4.41 57.36 34.22
C SER A 220 5.70 58.15 34.40
N GLU A 221 6.86 57.52 34.19
CA GLU A 221 8.16 58.20 34.22
C GLU A 221 8.26 59.28 33.16
N PHE A 222 7.85 58.99 31.92
CA PHE A 222 7.87 59.98 30.85
C PHE A 222 6.98 61.18 31.17
N GLN A 223 5.77 60.95 31.70
CA GLN A 223 4.87 62.03 32.12
C GLN A 223 5.49 62.87 33.24
N LYS A 224 6.17 62.22 34.20
CA LYS A 224 6.87 62.90 35.29
C LYS A 224 8.02 63.76 34.76
N THR A 225 8.87 63.21 33.89
CA THR A 225 9.98 63.95 33.27
C THR A 225 9.47 65.13 32.44
N LEU A 226 8.37 64.97 31.71
CA LEU A 226 7.78 66.05 30.92
C LEU A 226 7.26 67.18 31.82
N ASN A 227 6.60 66.83 32.93
CA ASN A 227 6.15 67.80 33.93
C ASN A 227 7.34 68.52 34.59
N ASP A 228 8.37 67.78 35.01
CA ASP A 228 9.59 68.34 35.62
C ASP A 228 10.32 69.27 34.63
N GLN A 229 10.40 68.91 33.35
CA GLN A 229 10.94 69.78 32.29
C GLN A 229 10.10 71.05 32.11
N THR A 230 8.78 70.92 32.13
CA THR A 230 7.86 72.07 31.98
C THR A 230 7.96 73.02 33.17
N GLU A 231 8.05 72.50 34.40
CA GLU A 231 8.26 73.30 35.62
C GLU A 231 9.63 73.98 35.61
N ASN A 232 10.69 73.26 35.23
CA ASN A 232 12.02 73.84 35.09
C ASN A 232 12.08 74.92 34.00
N GLN A 233 11.40 74.71 32.87
CA GLN A 233 11.30 75.74 31.83
C GLN A 233 10.60 77.00 32.35
N LYS A 234 9.49 76.84 33.06
CA LYS A 234 8.77 77.98 33.68
C LYS A 234 9.65 78.72 34.68
N SER A 235 10.38 78.01 35.55
CA SER A 235 11.25 78.65 36.53
C SER A 235 12.43 79.38 35.86
N LEU A 236 12.99 78.83 34.78
CA LEU A 236 14.02 79.49 33.97
C LEU A 236 13.48 80.76 33.29
N GLU A 237 12.28 80.70 32.73
CA GLU A 237 11.62 81.87 32.12
C GLU A 237 11.37 82.98 33.17
N GLU A 238 10.91 82.62 34.36
CA GLU A 238 10.69 83.55 35.48
C GLU A 238 12.00 84.17 35.99
N ASN A 239 13.04 83.36 36.16
CA ASN A 239 14.38 83.83 36.53
C ASN A 239 14.96 84.76 35.47
N LEU A 240 14.78 84.46 34.18
CA LEU A 240 15.24 85.30 33.08
C LEU A 240 14.49 86.64 33.06
N ALA A 241 13.18 86.64 33.29
CA ALA A 241 12.39 87.86 33.42
C ALA A 241 12.88 88.71 34.60
N THR A 242 13.13 88.09 35.76
CA THR A 242 13.63 88.76 36.96
C THR A 242 15.02 89.37 36.72
N ALA A 243 15.93 88.61 36.13
CA ALA A 243 17.27 89.09 35.78
C ALA A 243 17.23 90.25 34.77
N LYS A 244 16.31 90.22 33.79
CA LYS A 244 16.08 91.36 32.89
C LYS A 244 15.62 92.61 33.64
N HIS A 245 14.70 92.48 34.58
CA HIS A 245 14.26 93.61 35.40
C HIS A 245 15.39 94.18 36.26
N ASP A 246 16.19 93.32 36.89
CA ASP A 246 17.35 93.76 37.67
C ASP A 246 18.41 94.45 36.80
N LEU A 247 18.69 93.92 35.60
CA LEU A 247 19.63 94.52 34.67
C LEU A 247 19.17 95.92 34.26
N LEU A 248 17.89 96.08 33.89
CA LEU A 248 17.32 97.40 33.57
C LEU A 248 17.45 98.38 34.74
N ARG A 249 17.18 97.92 35.97
CA ARG A 249 17.33 98.72 37.19
C ARG A 249 18.78 99.15 37.41
N VAL A 250 19.74 98.25 37.26
CA VAL A 250 21.17 98.57 37.38
C VAL A 250 21.59 99.55 36.28
N GLN A 251 21.11 99.36 35.04
CA GLN A 251 21.40 100.24 33.92
C GLN A 251 20.85 101.66 34.15
N GLU A 252 19.67 101.80 34.76
CA GLU A 252 19.11 103.09 35.17
C GLU A 252 19.93 103.74 36.30
N GLN A 253 20.31 102.95 37.33
CA GLN A 253 21.19 103.43 38.40
C GLN A 253 22.55 103.90 37.87
N LEU A 254 23.12 103.18 36.89
CA LEU A 254 24.40 103.50 36.27
C LEU A 254 24.30 104.80 35.46
N SER A 255 23.22 104.97 34.68
CA SER A 255 22.91 106.22 33.98
C SER A 255 22.75 107.42 34.93
N MET A 256 22.11 107.21 36.08
CA MET A 256 21.98 108.24 37.11
C MET A 256 23.33 108.56 37.77
N ALA A 257 24.14 107.54 38.08
CA ALA A 257 25.48 107.72 38.62
C ALA A 257 26.42 108.43 37.63
N GLU A 258 26.36 108.10 36.34
CA GLU A 258 27.09 108.79 35.27
C GLU A 258 26.70 110.27 35.20
N LYS A 259 25.40 110.60 35.25
CA LYS A 259 24.93 111.99 35.29
C LYS A 259 25.41 112.74 36.52
N GLU A 260 25.42 112.09 37.69
CA GLU A 260 25.94 112.70 38.92
C GLU A 260 27.47 112.88 38.87
N LEU A 261 28.20 111.91 38.32
CA LEU A 261 29.65 111.96 38.18
C LEU A 261 30.05 113.08 37.21
N GLU A 262 29.36 113.21 36.08
CA GLU A 262 29.53 114.32 35.13
C GLU A 262 29.28 115.67 35.80
N LYS A 263 28.22 115.77 36.61
CA LYS A 263 27.92 116.98 37.39
C LYS A 263 29.02 117.29 38.42
N LYS A 264 29.56 116.30 39.11
CA LYS A 264 30.69 116.47 40.06
C LYS A 264 32.01 116.80 39.33
N PHE A 265 32.25 116.21 38.17
CA PHE A 265 33.41 116.49 37.33
C PHE A 265 33.41 117.95 36.88
N GLN A 266 32.28 118.46 36.38
CA GLN A 266 32.11 119.88 36.03
C GLN A 266 32.30 120.83 37.23
N GLN A 267 32.06 120.35 38.45
CA GLN A 267 32.27 121.09 39.70
C GLN A 267 33.69 120.97 40.28
N THR A 268 34.56 120.16 39.70
CA THR A 268 35.91 119.94 40.24
C THR A 268 36.81 121.15 39.97
N ALA A 269 37.64 121.52 40.95
CA ALA A 269 38.50 122.71 40.87
C ALA A 269 39.46 122.68 39.67
N ALA A 270 39.94 121.50 39.27
CA ALA A 270 40.77 121.34 38.08
C ALA A 270 40.02 121.67 36.78
N PHE A 271 38.79 121.16 36.60
CA PHE A 271 37.97 121.49 35.43
C PHE A 271 37.53 122.96 35.43
N ARG A 272 37.19 123.50 36.61
CA ARG A 272 36.84 124.91 36.77
C ARG A 272 38.01 125.83 36.44
N ASN A 273 39.22 125.53 36.94
CA ASN A 273 40.46 126.24 36.58
C ASN A 273 40.79 126.10 35.10
N MET A 274 40.64 124.91 34.51
CA MET A 274 40.90 124.70 33.07
C MET A 274 39.91 125.48 32.21
N LYS A 275 38.62 125.50 32.58
CA LYS A 275 37.59 126.32 31.94
C LYS A 275 37.91 127.82 32.07
N GLU A 276 38.37 128.25 33.24
CA GLU A 276 38.75 129.65 33.50
C GLU A 276 40.01 130.07 32.73
N ILE A 277 41.00 129.17 32.59
CA ILE A 277 42.19 129.37 31.75
C ILE A 277 41.79 129.41 30.28
N LEU A 278 40.88 128.55 29.82
CA LEU A 278 40.36 128.57 28.45
C LEU A 278 39.58 129.84 28.15
N THR A 279 38.72 130.31 29.06
CA THR A 279 38.04 131.59 28.90
C THR A 279 39.03 132.75 28.92
N LYS A 280 40.00 132.77 29.85
CA LYS A 280 41.06 133.80 29.88
C LYS A 280 41.92 133.79 28.62
N LYS A 281 42.29 132.62 28.08
CA LYS A 281 43.02 132.51 26.82
C LYS A 281 42.16 132.95 25.64
N ASN A 282 40.86 132.64 25.63
CA ASN A 282 39.94 133.16 24.61
C ASN A 282 39.79 134.68 24.69
N ASP A 283 39.74 135.24 25.90
CA ASP A 283 39.69 136.69 26.11
C ASP A 283 41.02 137.36 25.71
N GLN A 284 42.15 136.72 26.03
CA GLN A 284 43.47 137.13 25.54
C GLN A 284 43.57 137.03 24.01
N ILE A 285 43.00 136.00 23.38
CA ILE A 285 42.90 135.89 21.93
C ILE A 285 42.00 137.00 21.37
N LYS A 286 40.90 137.35 22.03
CA LYS A 286 40.05 138.51 21.66
C LYS A 286 40.80 139.83 21.77
N ASP A 287 41.58 140.02 22.83
CA ASP A 287 42.39 141.23 23.04
C ASP A 287 43.58 141.29 22.09
N LEU A 288 44.22 140.16 21.80
CA LEU A 288 45.25 140.04 20.77
C LEU A 288 44.66 140.30 19.38
N ARG A 289 43.46 139.81 19.08
CA ARG A 289 42.72 140.16 17.85
C ARG A 289 42.38 141.65 17.80
N LYS A 290 41.95 142.28 18.91
CA LYS A 290 41.74 143.74 19.01
C LYS A 290 43.03 144.56 18.86
N ARG A 291 44.18 144.03 19.31
CA ARG A 291 45.50 144.67 19.13
C ARG A 291 46.08 144.45 17.73
N LEU A 292 45.86 143.29 17.11
CA LEU A 292 46.17 143.04 15.70
C LEU A 292 45.37 143.98 14.79
N ALA A 293 44.10 144.21 15.10
CA ALA A 293 43.22 145.16 14.40
C ALA A 293 43.69 146.65 14.44
N LYS A 294 44.75 146.98 15.20
CA LYS A 294 45.40 148.31 15.16
C LYS A 294 46.57 148.40 14.16
N TYR A 295 47.09 147.28 13.68
CA TYR A 295 48.27 147.23 12.80
C TYR A 295 48.02 146.47 11.48
N GLU A 296 46.85 145.86 11.33
CA GLU A 296 46.36 145.32 10.06
C GLU A 296 44.96 145.92 9.81
N PRO A 297 44.80 146.86 8.86
CA PRO A 297 43.47 147.24 8.38
C PRO A 297 42.82 146.00 7.78
N GLU A 298 41.55 145.77 8.16
CA GLU A 298 40.72 144.66 7.71
C GLU A 298 40.69 144.59 6.18
N ASP A 299 41.02 143.41 5.64
CA ASP A 299 40.40 142.87 4.42
C ASP A 299 39.29 141.89 4.85
#